data_AF-A0A957RN63-F1
#
_entry.id   AF-A0A957RN63-F1
#
_cell.length_a   1.000
_cell.length_b   1.000
_cell.length_c   1.000
_cell.angle_alpha   90.00
_cell.angle_beta   90.00
_cell.angle_gamma   90.00
#
_symmetry.space_group_name_H-M   'P 1'
#
loop_
_entity.id
_entity.type
_entity.pdbx_description
1 polymer ?
#
loop_
_entity_poly.entity_id
_entity_poly.type
_entity_poly.pdbx_seq_one_letter_code
_entity_poly.pdbx_strand_id
1 'polypeptide(L)'
;YPSQAHRELRPRLVWDRVNNRLAALPGSRLLALTNGGTISDRGAFNAYLADGKTKLGELDEEFVYETRVGDTLLLGSQVWRVIELTDDKVIVADAPGATPRMPFWRGDFPWRPYELGERVGAFRRAVAERLHAVRAALDLADYRAIRQAEEEPAVQAVLAWLRADYALDTASAWHVVDYVAGQLDHAGAISSDRSILVEIFEDALGDQRLVIQSPFGGKVNGLWGLALAGALRERTGVEVEVQSNDDGILFRFP
;
A
#
# COMPACT_ATOMS: atom_id res chain seq x y z
N TYR A 1 21.85 -26.07 21.89
CA TYR A 1 21.75 -24.75 21.24
C TYR A 1 21.81 -23.68 22.32
N PRO A 2 22.87 -22.86 22.38
CA PRO A 2 22.69 -21.52 22.91
C PRO A 2 23.34 -20.51 21.98
N SER A 3 22.58 -20.01 21.00
CA SER A 3 22.87 -18.68 20.47
C SER A 3 22.43 -17.66 21.53
N GLN A 4 23.26 -16.66 21.79
CA GLN A 4 22.97 -15.60 22.77
C GLN A 4 21.70 -14.79 22.42
N ALA A 5 21.17 -14.94 21.21
CA ALA A 5 20.02 -14.22 20.64
C ALA A 5 18.69 -14.42 21.38
N HIS A 6 18.59 -15.37 22.32
CA HIS A 6 17.32 -15.71 22.98
C HIS A 6 17.38 -15.73 24.51
N ARG A 7 18.40 -15.11 25.13
CA ARG A 7 18.51 -15.05 26.61
C ARG A 7 17.33 -14.36 27.29
N GLU A 8 16.60 -13.54 26.55
CA GLU A 8 15.44 -12.78 27.03
C GLU A 8 14.17 -13.63 27.02
N LEU A 9 14.10 -14.67 26.17
CA LEU A 9 12.96 -15.57 26.12
C LEU A 9 12.93 -16.45 27.37
N ARG A 10 11.74 -16.58 27.96
CA ARG A 10 11.50 -17.40 29.16
C ARG A 10 10.65 -18.61 28.78
N PRO A 11 11.17 -19.86 28.89
CA PRO A 11 10.38 -21.04 28.60
C PRO A 11 9.21 -21.15 29.58
N ARG A 12 8.04 -21.58 29.09
CA ARG A 12 6.80 -21.75 29.88
C ARG A 12 6.37 -23.21 30.01
N LEU A 13 6.91 -24.09 29.17
CA LEU A 13 6.67 -25.52 29.24
C LEU A 13 8.01 -26.24 29.31
N VAL A 14 8.03 -27.39 29.98
CA VAL A 14 9.11 -28.37 29.92
C VAL A 14 8.62 -29.60 29.17
N TRP A 15 9.45 -30.11 28.26
CA TRP A 15 9.16 -31.32 27.50
C TRP A 15 10.08 -32.45 27.95
N ASP A 16 9.50 -33.46 28.59
CA ASP A 16 10.14 -34.76 28.79
C ASP A 16 10.08 -35.53 27.48
N ARG A 17 11.22 -35.59 26.79
CA ARG A 17 11.35 -36.26 25.49
C ARG A 17 11.35 -37.79 25.58
N VAL A 18 11.75 -38.35 26.72
CA VAL A 18 11.81 -39.81 26.90
C VAL A 18 10.39 -40.37 27.01
N ASN A 19 9.55 -39.68 27.78
CA ASN A 19 8.15 -40.09 27.98
C ASN A 19 7.16 -39.37 27.05
N ASN A 20 7.65 -38.45 26.22
CA ASN A 20 6.87 -37.57 25.35
C ASN A 20 5.74 -36.81 26.08
N ARG A 21 6.08 -36.16 27.20
CA ARG A 21 5.12 -35.43 28.06
C ARG A 21 5.51 -33.97 28.22
N LEU A 22 4.52 -33.09 28.13
CA LEU A 22 4.66 -31.67 28.45
C LEU A 22 4.17 -31.40 29.87
N ALA A 23 4.92 -30.58 30.62
CA ALA A 23 4.50 -30.07 31.93
C ALA A 23 4.63 -28.55 31.96
N ALA A 24 3.72 -27.90 32.71
CA ALA A 24 3.73 -26.45 32.88
C ALA A 24 4.82 -26.03 33.87
N LEU A 25 5.59 -25.00 33.51
CA LEU A 25 6.51 -24.34 34.44
C LEU A 25 5.75 -23.33 35.32
N PRO A 26 6.32 -22.93 36.48
CA PRO A 26 5.69 -21.96 37.37
C PRO A 26 5.23 -20.68 36.63
N GLY A 27 4.01 -20.22 36.94
CA GLY A 27 3.41 -19.01 36.34
C GLY A 27 2.76 -19.19 34.97
N SER A 28 2.93 -20.34 34.31
CA SER A 28 2.44 -20.54 32.93
C SER A 28 0.92 -20.57 32.81
N ARG A 29 0.23 -21.11 33.83
CA ARG A 29 -1.25 -21.07 33.89
C ARG A 29 -1.77 -19.65 34.01
N LEU A 30 -1.17 -18.83 34.88
CA LEU A 30 -1.57 -17.44 35.06
C LEU A 30 -1.32 -16.63 33.78
N LEU A 31 -0.16 -16.83 33.13
CA LEU A 31 0.16 -16.23 31.84
C LEU A 31 -0.86 -16.60 30.76
N ALA A 32 -1.26 -17.87 30.66
CA ALA A 32 -2.26 -18.30 29.70
C ALA A 32 -3.65 -17.69 29.94
N LEU A 33 -4.04 -17.49 31.21
CA LEU A 33 -5.32 -16.89 31.58
C LEU A 33 -5.34 -15.36 31.45
N THR A 34 -4.18 -14.71 31.54
CA THR A 34 -4.03 -13.25 31.47
C THR A 34 -3.61 -12.76 30.09
N ASN A 35 -3.26 -13.67 29.18
CA ASN A 35 -3.04 -13.34 27.78
C ASN A 35 -4.37 -12.87 27.17
N GLY A 36 -4.38 -11.67 26.60
CA GLY A 36 -5.54 -11.05 25.96
C GLY A 36 -6.10 -11.80 24.74
N GLY A 37 -5.43 -12.87 24.31
CA GLY A 37 -5.90 -13.79 23.29
C GLY A 37 -5.01 -13.79 22.06
N THR A 38 -5.62 -13.77 20.88
CA THR A 38 -4.92 -13.81 19.59
C THR A 38 -4.86 -12.45 18.89
N ILE A 39 -5.53 -11.43 19.45
CA ILE A 39 -5.44 -10.05 18.95
C ILE A 39 -4.11 -9.51 19.45
N SER A 40 -3.21 -9.16 18.53
CA SER A 40 -1.95 -8.52 18.86
C SER A 40 -2.19 -7.15 19.48
N ASP A 41 -1.50 -6.83 20.57
CA ASP A 41 -1.30 -5.43 20.96
C ASP A 41 -0.51 -4.77 19.82
N ARG A 42 -1.13 -3.83 19.11
CA ARG A 42 -0.44 -3.00 18.12
C ARG A 42 -0.21 -1.62 18.70
N GLY A 43 1.02 -1.13 18.57
CA GLY A 43 1.39 0.22 18.99
C GLY A 43 1.19 1.23 17.86
N ALA A 44 0.45 2.30 18.12
CA ALA A 44 0.77 3.56 17.46
C ALA A 44 1.92 4.18 18.27
N PHE A 45 3.03 4.48 17.61
CA PHE A 45 4.13 5.20 18.24
C PHE A 45 3.83 6.70 18.20
N ASN A 46 4.01 7.37 19.33
CA ASN A 46 3.79 8.81 19.38
C ASN A 46 5.07 9.54 18.94
N ALA A 47 4.97 10.40 17.92
CA ALA A 47 6.07 11.26 17.50
C ALA A 47 6.10 12.54 18.35
N TYR A 48 7.25 12.86 18.93
CA TYR A 48 7.47 14.01 19.80
C TYR A 48 8.66 14.86 19.36
N LEU A 49 8.63 16.15 19.68
CA LEU A 49 9.83 17.00 19.61
C LEU A 49 10.88 16.60 20.65
N ALA A 50 12.10 17.10 20.50
CA ALA A 50 13.22 16.91 21.43
C ALA A 50 12.93 17.33 22.89
N ASP A 51 11.85 18.09 23.14
CA ASP A 51 11.37 18.41 24.49
C ASP A 51 10.67 17.23 25.20
N GLY A 52 10.36 16.16 24.47
CA GLY A 52 9.65 14.96 24.93
C GLY A 52 8.19 15.18 25.34
N LYS A 53 7.64 16.37 25.08
CA LYS A 53 6.30 16.80 25.56
C LYS A 53 5.38 17.19 24.41
N THR A 54 5.90 17.83 23.38
CA THR A 54 5.11 18.28 22.24
C THR A 54 4.87 17.12 21.28
N LYS A 55 3.66 16.57 21.30
CA LYS A 55 3.24 15.50 20.36
C LYS A 55 2.95 16.11 18.99
N LEU A 56 3.65 15.62 17.97
CA LEU A 56 3.44 16.02 16.58
C LEU A 56 2.39 15.15 15.89
N GLY A 57 2.33 13.87 16.25
CA GLY A 57 1.39 12.93 15.67
C GLY A 57 1.65 11.50 16.15
N GLU A 58 1.07 10.56 15.42
CA GLU A 58 1.28 9.14 15.62
C GLU A 58 1.99 8.59 14.37
N LEU A 59 2.68 7.47 14.54
CA LEU A 59 3.32 6.69 13.49
C LEU A 59 2.96 5.21 13.67
N ASP A 60 2.87 4.49 12.57
CA ASP A 60 2.64 3.06 12.55
C ASP A 60 3.85 2.30 13.12
N GLU A 61 3.64 1.29 13.96
CA GLU A 61 4.70 0.46 14.54
C GLU A 61 5.61 -0.15 13.48
N GLU A 62 5.08 -0.63 12.35
CA GLU A 62 5.92 -1.24 11.31
C GLU A 62 6.78 -0.19 10.60
N PHE A 63 6.26 1.01 10.41
CA PHE A 63 7.06 2.12 9.89
C PHE A 63 8.18 2.49 10.85
N VAL A 64 7.89 2.55 12.16
CA VAL A 64 8.91 2.82 13.19
C VAL A 64 9.93 1.69 13.27
N TYR A 65 9.52 0.43 13.09
CA TYR A 65 10.41 -0.72 13.06
C TYR A 65 11.41 -0.66 11.88
N GLU A 66 10.97 -0.17 10.72
CA GLU A 66 11.83 0.05 9.54
C GLU A 66 12.64 1.37 9.63
N THR A 67 12.44 2.15 10.68
CA THR A 67 13.08 3.45 10.90
C THR A 67 14.31 3.33 11.79
N ARG A 68 15.37 4.05 11.43
CA ARG A 68 16.62 4.16 12.18
C ARG A 68 16.83 5.59 12.67
N VAL A 69 17.59 5.74 13.75
CA VAL A 69 18.05 7.06 14.20
C VAL A 69 18.87 7.71 13.10
N GLY A 70 18.52 8.95 12.75
CA GLY A 70 19.09 9.72 11.65
C GLY A 70 18.18 9.80 10.42
N ASP A 71 17.23 8.88 10.26
CA ASP A 71 16.29 8.89 9.14
C ASP A 71 15.38 10.12 9.19
N THR A 72 15.00 10.61 8.01
CA THR A 72 14.07 11.73 7.85
C THR A 72 12.71 11.22 7.40
N LEU A 73 11.65 11.75 8.01
CA LEU A 73 10.26 11.42 7.73
C LEU A 73 9.42 12.68 7.52
N LEU A 74 8.36 12.55 6.73
CA LEU A 74 7.38 13.61 6.56
C LEU A 74 6.26 13.46 7.61
N LEU A 75 5.97 14.50 8.38
CA LEU A 75 4.81 14.51 9.27
C LEU A 75 4.08 15.85 9.13
N GLY A 76 2.81 15.80 8.70
CA GLY A 76 2.10 16.99 8.26
C GLY A 76 2.73 17.58 7.00
N SER A 77 3.15 18.84 7.05
CA SER A 77 3.83 19.54 5.96
C SER A 77 5.33 19.75 6.19
N GLN A 78 5.88 19.19 7.27
CA GLN A 78 7.26 19.41 7.70
C GLN A 78 8.07 18.11 7.67
N VAL A 79 9.38 18.26 7.45
CA VAL A 79 10.35 17.17 7.43
C VAL A 79 11.06 17.12 8.77
N TRP A 80 11.06 15.94 9.36
CA TRP A 80 11.59 15.67 10.69
C TRP A 80 12.68 14.62 10.62
N ARG A 81 13.75 14.78 11.39
CA ARG A 81 14.80 13.78 11.58
C ARG A 81 14.60 13.04 12.89
N VAL A 82 14.60 11.72 12.85
CA VAL A 82 14.56 10.86 14.03
C VAL A 82 15.87 10.97 14.78
N ILE A 83 15.82 11.37 16.05
CA ILE A 83 16.98 11.49 16.92
C ILE A 83 17.03 10.39 17.98
N GLU A 84 15.88 9.82 18.34
CA GLU A 84 15.78 8.73 19.31
C GLU A 84 14.54 7.87 19.05
N LEU A 85 14.68 6.56 19.29
CA LEU A 85 13.60 5.57 19.24
C LEU A 85 13.52 4.88 20.60
N THR A 86 12.37 5.02 21.27
CA THR A 86 12.07 4.32 22.53
C THR A 86 11.00 3.25 22.31
N ASP A 87 10.61 2.52 23.36
CA ASP A 87 9.61 1.47 23.27
C ASP A 87 8.21 1.96 22.85
N ASP A 88 7.90 3.25 23.03
CA ASP A 88 6.57 3.84 22.81
C ASP A 88 6.59 5.18 22.05
N LYS A 89 7.77 5.75 21.78
CA LYS A 89 7.92 7.09 21.20
C LYS A 89 9.01 7.16 20.13
N VAL A 90 8.80 8.08 19.21
CA VAL A 90 9.80 8.53 18.26
C VAL A 90 10.10 9.99 18.57
N ILE A 91 11.34 10.29 18.98
CA ILE A 91 11.76 11.67 19.20
C ILE A 91 12.37 12.21 17.92
N VAL A 92 11.91 13.37 17.48
CA VAL A 92 12.35 14.01 16.24
C VAL A 92 12.81 15.44 16.45
N ALA A 93 13.63 15.91 15.51
CA ALA A 93 14.08 17.30 15.37
C ALA A 93 13.80 17.82 13.96
N ASP A 94 13.67 19.13 13.80
CA ASP A 94 13.47 19.76 12.48
C ASP A 94 14.61 19.37 11.51
N ALA A 95 14.23 19.02 10.27
CA ALA A 95 15.16 18.68 9.20
C ALA A 95 14.74 19.30 7.85
N PRO A 96 14.64 20.64 7.77
CA PRO A 96 14.25 21.32 6.54
C PRO A 96 15.26 21.04 5.41
N GLY A 97 14.75 20.78 4.21
CA GLY A 97 15.56 20.53 3.01
C GLY A 97 16.15 19.13 2.91
N ALA A 98 15.94 18.26 3.89
CA ALA A 98 16.25 16.83 3.74
C ALA A 98 15.16 16.12 2.96
N THR A 99 15.52 15.09 2.19
CA THR A 99 14.57 14.23 1.48
C THR A 99 13.87 13.32 2.49
N PRO A 100 12.56 13.46 2.75
CA PRO A 100 11.87 12.62 3.72
C PRO A 100 11.50 11.27 3.12
N ARG A 101 11.49 10.23 3.94
CA ARG A 101 10.70 9.02 3.68
C ARG A 101 9.24 9.30 4.02
N MET A 102 8.33 8.85 3.17
CA MET A 102 6.90 8.97 3.45
C MET A 102 6.52 7.91 4.49
N PRO A 103 5.97 8.30 5.66
CA PRO A 103 5.42 7.31 6.57
C PRO A 103 4.28 6.56 5.89
N PHE A 104 4.27 5.25 6.06
CA PHE A 104 3.14 4.42 5.66
C PHE A 104 2.35 4.00 6.90
N TRP A 105 1.04 3.88 6.71
CA TRP A 105 0.15 3.30 7.70
C TRP A 105 -0.28 1.95 7.17
N ARG A 106 0.23 0.85 7.75
CA ARG A 106 -0.34 -0.46 7.48
C ARG A 106 -1.51 -0.63 8.44
N GLY A 107 -2.56 0.17 8.18
CA GLY A 107 -3.86 -0.08 8.76
C GLY A 107 -4.20 -1.54 8.46
N ASP A 108 -4.67 -2.26 9.48
CA ASP A 108 -5.08 -3.66 9.40
C ASP A 108 -6.39 -3.80 8.61
N PHE A 109 -6.48 -3.17 7.43
CA PHE A 109 -7.50 -3.52 6.48
C PHE A 109 -7.04 -4.81 5.80
N PRO A 110 -7.89 -5.83 5.70
CA PRO A 110 -7.54 -6.97 4.89
C PRO A 110 -7.30 -6.43 3.49
N TRP A 111 -6.02 -6.42 3.08
CA TRP A 111 -5.61 -6.18 1.71
C TRP A 111 -6.60 -6.85 0.78
N ARG A 112 -7.02 -6.15 -0.28
CA ARG A 112 -7.90 -6.73 -1.28
C ARG A 112 -7.37 -8.11 -1.67
N PRO A 113 -8.16 -9.19 -1.51
CA PRO A 113 -7.72 -10.51 -1.89
C PRO A 113 -7.55 -10.57 -3.41
N TYR A 114 -6.69 -11.49 -3.87
CA TYR A 114 -6.35 -11.64 -5.29
C TYR A 114 -7.61 -11.82 -6.15
N GLU A 115 -8.56 -12.63 -5.69
CA GLU A 115 -9.79 -12.95 -6.42
C GLU A 115 -10.70 -11.73 -6.57
N LEU A 116 -10.72 -10.83 -5.58
CA LEU A 116 -11.41 -9.54 -5.71
C LEU A 116 -10.64 -8.59 -6.62
N GLY A 117 -9.31 -8.61 -6.57
CA GLY A 117 -8.43 -7.89 -7.49
C GLY A 117 -8.67 -8.25 -8.96
N GLU A 118 -8.78 -9.55 -9.27
CA GLU A 118 -9.14 -10.03 -10.61
C GLU A 118 -10.51 -9.50 -11.05
N ARG A 119 -11.51 -9.48 -10.16
CA ARG A 119 -12.85 -8.94 -10.48
C ARG A 119 -12.82 -7.44 -10.75
N VAL A 120 -12.06 -6.68 -9.95
CA VAL A 120 -11.86 -5.24 -10.17
C VAL A 120 -11.16 -5.01 -11.52
N GLY A 121 -10.13 -5.79 -11.82
CA GLY A 121 -9.43 -5.73 -13.09
C GLY A 121 -10.32 -6.06 -14.29
N ALA A 122 -11.13 -7.12 -14.18
CA ALA A 122 -12.08 -7.52 -15.23
C ALA A 122 -13.16 -6.46 -15.47
N PHE A 123 -13.62 -5.79 -14.41
CA PHE A 123 -14.53 -4.65 -14.51
C PHE A 123 -13.86 -3.49 -15.27
N ARG A 124 -12.65 -3.07 -14.87
CA ARG A 124 -11.90 -2.00 -15.55
C ARG A 124 -11.72 -2.31 -17.04
N ARG A 125 -11.36 -3.54 -17.39
CA ARG A 125 -11.26 -4.00 -18.79
C ARG A 125 -12.60 -3.89 -19.52
N ALA A 126 -13.69 -4.39 -18.92
CA ALA A 126 -15.00 -4.39 -19.55
C ALA A 126 -15.53 -2.98 -19.85
N VAL A 127 -15.22 -2.01 -18.99
CA VAL A 127 -15.49 -0.58 -19.26
C VAL A 127 -14.60 -0.08 -20.39
N ALA A 128 -13.29 -0.31 -20.32
CA ALA A 128 -12.34 0.14 -21.34
C ALA A 128 -12.69 -0.37 -22.75
N GLU A 129 -13.01 -1.66 -22.89
CA GLU A 129 -13.46 -2.27 -24.16
C GLU A 129 -14.70 -1.57 -24.75
N ARG A 130 -15.66 -1.20 -23.88
CA ARG A 130 -16.84 -0.45 -24.31
C ARG A 130 -16.49 0.98 -24.72
N LEU A 131 -15.58 1.65 -24.01
CA LEU A 131 -15.12 2.99 -24.40
C LEU A 131 -14.32 2.97 -25.70
N HIS A 132 -13.53 1.92 -25.96
CA HIS A 132 -12.90 1.69 -27.27
C HIS A 132 -13.95 1.59 -28.38
N ALA A 133 -15.03 0.84 -28.15
CA ALA A 133 -16.12 0.71 -29.12
C ALA A 133 -16.88 2.03 -29.34
N VAL A 134 -17.15 2.79 -28.28
CA VAL A 134 -17.76 4.13 -28.37
C VAL A 134 -16.88 5.08 -29.17
N ARG A 135 -15.58 5.17 -28.84
CA ARG A 135 -14.63 6.02 -29.55
C ARG A 135 -14.58 5.71 -31.04
N ALA A 136 -14.56 4.41 -31.40
CA ALA A 136 -14.56 3.98 -32.79
C ALA A 136 -15.89 4.26 -33.51
N ALA A 137 -17.03 4.07 -32.84
CA ALA A 137 -18.36 4.29 -33.42
C ALA A 137 -18.65 5.78 -33.70
N LEU A 138 -18.11 6.66 -32.86
CA LEU A 138 -18.29 8.11 -32.95
C LEU A 138 -17.10 8.84 -33.62
N ASP A 139 -16.09 8.10 -34.10
CA ASP A 139 -14.85 8.62 -34.68
C ASP A 139 -14.18 9.71 -33.82
N LEU A 140 -14.11 9.47 -32.51
CA LEU A 140 -13.56 10.43 -31.56
C LEU A 140 -12.02 10.38 -31.54
N ALA A 141 -11.41 11.57 -31.58
CA ALA A 141 -9.95 11.71 -31.49
C ALA A 141 -9.40 11.10 -30.18
N ASP A 142 -10.01 11.45 -29.05
CA ASP A 142 -9.58 11.08 -27.70
C ASP A 142 -10.76 10.54 -26.86
N TYR A 143 -10.49 9.74 -25.83
CA TYR A 143 -11.52 9.21 -24.92
C TYR A 143 -12.20 10.32 -24.11
N ARG A 144 -11.51 11.41 -23.75
CA ARG A 144 -12.13 12.55 -23.04
C ARG A 144 -13.17 13.28 -23.87
N ALA A 145 -13.17 13.14 -25.19
CA ALA A 145 -14.24 13.68 -26.03
C ALA A 145 -15.60 13.03 -25.72
N ILE A 146 -15.62 11.84 -25.09
CA ILE A 146 -16.84 11.19 -24.59
C ILE A 146 -17.61 12.10 -23.62
N ARG A 147 -16.93 13.00 -22.89
CA ARG A 147 -17.59 13.97 -22.00
C ARG A 147 -18.58 14.88 -22.71
N GLN A 148 -18.34 15.19 -23.98
CA GLN A 148 -19.20 16.05 -24.80
C GLN A 148 -20.26 15.26 -25.56
N ALA A 149 -20.15 13.93 -25.54
CA ALA A 149 -21.02 13.00 -26.24
C ALA A 149 -21.94 12.24 -25.26
N GLU A 150 -22.22 12.80 -24.08
CA GLU A 150 -23.04 12.11 -23.06
C GLU A 150 -24.40 11.67 -23.62
N GLU A 151 -25.05 12.52 -24.41
CA GLU A 151 -26.37 12.24 -25.01
C GLU A 151 -26.32 11.22 -26.17
N GLU A 152 -25.14 10.86 -26.67
CA GLU A 152 -25.02 9.92 -27.79
C GLU A 152 -25.52 8.53 -27.39
N PRO A 153 -26.27 7.82 -28.26
CA PRO A 153 -26.83 6.51 -27.95
C PRO A 153 -25.77 5.48 -27.52
N ALA A 154 -24.57 5.55 -28.09
CA ALA A 154 -23.45 4.68 -27.76
C ALA A 154 -22.98 4.88 -26.30
N VAL A 155 -22.92 6.13 -25.84
CA VAL A 155 -22.53 6.47 -24.46
C VAL A 155 -23.64 6.11 -23.48
N GLN A 156 -24.89 6.44 -23.83
CA GLN A 156 -26.07 6.07 -23.04
C GLN A 156 -26.21 4.55 -22.86
N ALA A 157 -25.83 3.75 -23.86
CA ALA A 157 -25.81 2.29 -23.74
C ALA A 157 -24.81 1.79 -22.68
N VAL A 158 -23.62 2.41 -22.59
CA VAL A 158 -22.63 2.09 -21.55
C VAL A 158 -23.15 2.48 -20.17
N LEU A 159 -23.77 3.66 -20.03
CA LEU A 159 -24.36 4.10 -18.77
C LEU A 159 -25.52 3.20 -18.34
N ALA A 160 -26.40 2.81 -19.26
CA ALA A 160 -27.49 1.88 -18.98
C ALA A 160 -26.97 0.52 -18.51
N TRP A 161 -25.92 0.00 -19.14
CA TRP A 161 -25.26 -1.25 -18.73
C TRP A 161 -24.65 -1.14 -17.32
N LEU A 162 -23.93 -0.07 -17.02
CA LEU A 162 -23.37 0.16 -15.67
C LEU A 162 -24.46 0.22 -14.59
N ARG A 163 -25.58 0.87 -14.89
CA ARG A 163 -26.71 0.98 -13.97
C ARG A 163 -27.43 -0.36 -13.78
N ALA A 164 -27.58 -1.14 -14.83
CA ALA A 164 -28.29 -2.42 -14.79
C ALA A 164 -27.46 -3.54 -14.14
N ASP A 165 -26.20 -3.69 -14.55
CA ASP A 165 -25.37 -4.83 -14.15
C ASP A 165 -24.60 -4.59 -12.84
N TYR A 166 -24.33 -3.33 -12.50
CA TYR A 166 -23.55 -2.94 -11.32
C TYR A 166 -24.30 -2.06 -10.33
N ALA A 167 -25.61 -1.84 -10.55
CA ALA A 167 -26.49 -1.06 -9.68
C ALA A 167 -25.97 0.35 -9.35
N LEU A 168 -25.22 0.95 -10.28
CA LEU A 168 -24.74 2.33 -10.13
C LEU A 168 -25.89 3.31 -10.36
N ASP A 169 -25.89 4.43 -9.62
CA ASP A 169 -26.69 5.58 -9.99
C ASP A 169 -26.08 6.30 -11.22
N THR A 170 -26.82 7.25 -11.81
CA THR A 170 -26.38 7.97 -13.01
C THR A 170 -25.04 8.69 -12.82
N ALA A 171 -24.84 9.36 -11.68
CA ALA A 171 -23.63 10.12 -11.42
C ALA A 171 -22.43 9.19 -11.20
N SER A 172 -22.63 8.08 -10.47
CA SER A 172 -21.60 7.05 -10.27
C SER A 172 -21.21 6.37 -11.58
N ALA A 173 -22.18 6.02 -12.44
CA ALA A 173 -21.93 5.45 -13.75
C ALA A 173 -21.13 6.41 -14.64
N TRP A 174 -21.49 7.70 -14.64
CA TRP A 174 -20.74 8.72 -15.36
C TRP A 174 -19.31 8.87 -14.83
N HIS A 175 -19.13 8.88 -13.50
CA HIS A 175 -17.80 8.98 -12.90
C HIS A 175 -16.89 7.81 -13.30
N VAL A 176 -17.44 6.59 -13.40
CA VAL A 176 -16.68 5.43 -13.89
C VAL A 176 -16.25 5.62 -15.34
N VAL A 177 -17.17 6.03 -16.22
CA VAL A 177 -16.86 6.32 -17.63
C VAL A 177 -15.77 7.39 -17.73
N ASP A 178 -15.95 8.47 -16.99
CA ASP A 178 -15.02 9.60 -16.98
C ASP A 178 -13.62 9.23 -16.48
N TYR A 179 -13.56 8.48 -15.39
CA TYR A 179 -12.31 7.98 -14.81
C TYR A 179 -11.56 7.08 -15.80
N VAL A 180 -12.23 6.09 -16.38
CA VAL A 180 -11.60 5.14 -17.31
C VAL A 180 -11.20 5.85 -18.62
N ALA A 181 -12.03 6.75 -19.14
CA ALA A 181 -11.68 7.57 -20.30
C ALA A 181 -10.42 8.41 -20.04
N GLY A 182 -10.33 9.04 -18.85
CA GLY A 182 -9.16 9.83 -18.46
C GLY A 182 -7.88 8.99 -18.36
N GLN A 183 -7.96 7.76 -17.87
CA GLN A 183 -6.81 6.84 -17.82
C GLN A 183 -6.39 6.38 -19.21
N LEU A 184 -7.34 5.99 -20.06
CA LEU A 184 -7.05 5.57 -21.43
C LEU A 184 -6.42 6.68 -22.27
N ASP A 185 -6.84 7.93 -22.08
CA ASP A 185 -6.20 9.08 -22.74
C ASP A 185 -4.76 9.32 -22.26
N HIS A 186 -4.52 9.19 -20.95
CA HIS A 186 -3.22 9.47 -20.37
C HIS A 186 -2.19 8.38 -20.68
N ALA A 187 -2.56 7.12 -20.41
CA ALA A 187 -1.64 5.99 -20.46
C ALA A 187 -1.83 5.10 -21.70
N GLY A 188 -2.87 5.33 -22.50
CA GLY A 188 -3.22 4.47 -23.65
C GLY A 188 -3.84 3.11 -23.27
N ALA A 189 -3.82 2.77 -21.99
CA ALA A 189 -4.32 1.52 -21.43
C ALA A 189 -4.79 1.73 -19.99
N ILE A 190 -5.41 0.70 -19.40
CA ILE A 190 -5.76 0.65 -17.98
C ILE A 190 -5.29 -0.67 -17.38
N SER A 191 -4.89 -0.64 -16.11
CA SER A 191 -4.56 -1.86 -15.37
C SER A 191 -5.81 -2.72 -15.18
N SER A 192 -5.67 -4.02 -15.49
CA SER A 192 -6.77 -4.99 -15.48
C SER A 192 -6.29 -6.36 -14.99
N ASP A 193 -7.18 -7.35 -14.99
CA ASP A 193 -6.87 -8.75 -14.71
C ASP A 193 -5.95 -9.38 -15.77
N ARG A 194 -5.73 -8.70 -16.91
CA ARG A 194 -4.85 -9.17 -18.00
C ARG A 194 -3.73 -8.20 -18.37
N SER A 195 -3.65 -7.05 -17.71
CA SER A 195 -2.66 -6.03 -18.01
C SER A 195 -2.19 -5.35 -16.74
N ILE A 196 -0.88 -5.26 -16.57
CA ILE A 196 -0.24 -4.34 -15.64
C ILE A 196 0.34 -3.18 -16.44
N LEU A 197 0.31 -1.98 -15.87
CA LEU A 197 0.96 -0.81 -16.48
C LEU A 197 2.23 -0.51 -15.69
N VAL A 198 3.28 -0.14 -16.41
CA VAL A 198 4.53 0.34 -15.83
C VAL A 198 4.75 1.74 -16.36
N GLU A 199 4.70 2.72 -15.47
CA GLU A 199 4.86 4.13 -15.76
C GLU A 199 6.11 4.67 -15.11
N ILE A 200 6.82 5.53 -15.82
CA ILE A 200 7.98 6.24 -15.33
C ILE A 200 7.68 7.72 -15.49
N PHE A 201 7.82 8.48 -14.41
CA PHE A 201 7.57 9.91 -14.41
C PHE A 201 8.52 10.63 -13.46
N GLU A 202 8.66 11.93 -13.66
CA GLU A 202 9.39 12.81 -12.76
C GLU A 202 8.41 13.42 -11.76
N ASP A 203 8.79 13.45 -10.48
CA ASP A 203 8.01 14.17 -9.50
C ASP A 203 8.24 15.70 -9.60
N ALA A 204 7.60 16.46 -8.70
CA ALA A 204 7.71 17.93 -8.72
C ALA A 204 9.14 18.46 -8.47
N LEU A 205 10.06 17.62 -7.99
CA LEU A 205 11.46 17.96 -7.76
C LEU A 205 12.37 17.49 -8.91
N GLY A 206 11.82 16.79 -9.91
CA GLY A 206 12.56 16.20 -11.01
C GLY A 206 13.11 14.80 -10.73
N ASP A 207 12.79 14.22 -9.57
CA ASP A 207 13.28 12.89 -9.25
C ASP A 207 12.46 11.83 -9.99
N GLN A 208 13.14 10.81 -10.50
CA GLN A 208 12.50 9.70 -11.20
C GLN A 208 11.67 8.83 -10.23
N ARG A 209 10.46 8.49 -10.66
CA ARG A 209 9.52 7.59 -10.01
C ARG A 209 9.10 6.52 -11.00
N LEU A 210 8.97 5.29 -10.53
CA LEU A 210 8.37 4.20 -11.31
C LEU A 210 7.14 3.69 -10.57
N VAL A 211 6.01 3.62 -11.27
CA VAL A 211 4.78 3.02 -10.75
C VAL A 211 4.43 1.79 -11.56
N ILE A 212 4.15 0.70 -10.87
CA ILE A 212 3.48 -0.47 -11.44
C ILE A 212 2.02 -0.42 -11.00
N GLN A 213 1.11 -0.16 -11.93
CA GLN A 213 -0.32 -0.24 -11.67
C GLN A 213 -0.79 -1.70 -11.82
N SER A 214 -1.36 -2.26 -10.76
CA SER A 214 -1.74 -3.68 -10.66
C SER A 214 -2.95 -3.84 -9.74
N PRO A 215 -4.08 -4.39 -10.22
CA PRO A 215 -5.31 -4.48 -9.44
C PRO A 215 -5.32 -5.67 -8.46
N PHE A 216 -4.26 -6.47 -8.39
CA PHE A 216 -4.21 -7.78 -7.72
C PHE A 216 -4.17 -7.73 -6.18
N GLY A 217 -4.26 -6.54 -5.58
CA GLY A 217 -4.34 -6.37 -4.14
C GLY A 217 -2.98 -6.37 -3.44
N GLY A 218 -2.96 -5.84 -2.22
CA GLY A 218 -1.72 -5.52 -1.51
C GLY A 218 -0.91 -6.74 -1.06
N LYS A 219 -1.54 -7.91 -0.90
CA LYS A 219 -0.80 -9.16 -0.65
C LYS A 219 0.10 -9.53 -1.83
N VAL A 220 -0.38 -9.35 -3.06
CA VAL A 220 0.40 -9.62 -4.27
C VAL A 220 1.38 -8.49 -4.52
N ASN A 221 0.88 -7.25 -4.52
CA ASN A 221 1.68 -6.07 -4.81
C ASN A 221 2.83 -5.87 -3.80
N GLY A 222 2.61 -6.13 -2.50
CA GLY A 222 3.65 -6.05 -1.48
C GLY A 222 4.77 -7.07 -1.68
N LEU A 223 4.42 -8.32 -1.99
CA LEU A 223 5.41 -9.37 -2.27
C LEU A 223 6.19 -9.10 -3.55
N TRP A 224 5.51 -8.63 -4.60
CA TRP A 224 6.17 -8.18 -5.83
C TRP A 224 7.10 -6.99 -5.56
N GLY A 225 6.68 -6.03 -4.75
CA GLY A 225 7.49 -4.88 -4.36
C GLY A 225 8.81 -5.31 -3.71
N LEU A 226 8.74 -6.23 -2.74
CA LEU A 226 9.94 -6.78 -2.09
C LEU A 226 10.85 -7.51 -3.08
N ALA A 227 10.29 -8.37 -3.93
CA ALA A 227 11.06 -9.15 -4.90
C ALA A 227 11.74 -8.26 -5.94
N LEU A 228 11.00 -7.26 -6.46
CA LEU A 228 11.50 -6.30 -7.45
C LEU A 228 12.56 -5.37 -6.86
N ALA A 229 12.39 -4.90 -5.62
CA ALA A 229 13.42 -4.12 -4.91
C ALA A 229 14.74 -4.89 -4.80
N GLY A 230 14.66 -6.17 -4.38
CA GLY A 230 15.81 -7.06 -4.29
C GLY A 230 16.49 -7.25 -5.65
N ALA A 231 15.70 -7.56 -6.69
CA ALA A 231 16.22 -7.75 -8.04
C ALA A 231 16.83 -6.47 -8.64
N LEU A 232 16.25 -5.30 -8.36
CA LEU A 232 16.82 -4.01 -8.77
C LEU A 232 18.16 -3.77 -8.08
N ARG A 233 18.22 -3.94 -6.75
CA ARG A 233 19.47 -3.78 -6.01
C ARG A 233 20.57 -4.71 -6.51
N GLU A 234 20.26 -5.98 -6.77
CA GLU A 234 21.25 -6.94 -7.29
C GLU A 234 21.75 -6.58 -8.69
N ARG A 235 20.89 -6.02 -9.55
CA ARG A 235 21.24 -5.71 -10.93
C ARG A 235 21.90 -4.35 -11.12
N THR A 236 21.52 -3.35 -10.32
CA THR A 236 21.95 -1.96 -10.49
C THR A 236 22.82 -1.45 -9.35
N GLY A 237 22.84 -2.13 -8.20
CA GLY A 237 23.49 -1.66 -6.97
C GLY A 237 22.72 -0.53 -6.27
N VAL A 238 21.59 -0.10 -6.82
CA VAL A 238 20.77 1.01 -6.28
C VAL A 238 19.80 0.46 -5.26
N GLU A 239 19.80 1.04 -4.04
CA GLU A 239 18.72 0.81 -3.09
C GLU A 239 17.54 1.73 -3.45
N VAL A 240 16.40 1.12 -3.74
CA VAL A 240 15.15 1.80 -4.06
C VAL A 240 14.22 1.74 -2.86
N GLU A 241 13.51 2.83 -2.59
CA GLU A 241 12.40 2.78 -1.64
C GLU A 241 11.15 2.30 -2.34
N VAL A 242 10.39 1.45 -1.67
CA VAL A 242 9.19 0.82 -2.24
C VAL A 242 7.99 1.06 -1.34
N GLN A 243 6.91 1.49 -1.96
CA GLN A 243 5.59 1.58 -1.34
C GLN A 243 4.61 0.76 -2.16
N SER A 244 3.72 0.01 -1.52
CA SER A 244 2.70 -0.80 -2.19
C SER A 244 1.33 -0.59 -1.57
N ASN A 245 0.29 -0.69 -2.39
CA ASN A 245 -1.09 -0.73 -1.96
C ASN A 245 -1.90 -1.75 -2.80
N ASP A 246 -3.23 -1.73 -2.68
CA ASP A 246 -4.09 -2.65 -3.42
C ASP A 246 -4.11 -2.45 -4.94
N ASP A 247 -3.68 -1.28 -5.42
CA ASP A 247 -3.74 -0.89 -6.83
C ASP A 247 -2.37 -0.74 -7.50
N GLY A 248 -1.27 -0.92 -6.77
CA GLY A 248 0.05 -0.92 -7.37
C GLY A 248 1.23 -0.85 -6.43
N ILE A 249 2.37 -0.55 -7.03
CA ILE A 249 3.70 -0.46 -6.40
C ILE A 249 4.37 0.80 -6.91
N LEU A 250 4.87 1.63 -6.02
CA LEU A 250 5.66 2.83 -6.30
C LEU A 250 7.11 2.58 -5.88
N PHE A 251 8.04 2.84 -6.81
CA PHE A 251 9.47 2.82 -6.58
C PHE A 251 10.02 4.24 -6.64
N ARG A 252 10.82 4.57 -5.63
CA ARG A 252 11.58 5.80 -5.55
C ARG A 252 13.06 5.50 -5.76
N PHE A 253 13.63 6.05 -6.82
CA PHE A 253 15.06 6.01 -7.07
C PHE A 253 15.76 7.19 -6.37
N PRO A 254 16.98 7.00 -5.86
CA PRO A 254 17.79 8.07 -5.27
C PRO A 254 18.31 9.06 -6.32
#